data_AF-A0A2S9D3F5-F1
#
_entry.id   AF-A0A2S9D3F5-F1
#
_cell.length_a   1.000
_cell.length_b   1.000
_cell.length_c   1.000
_cell.angle_alpha   90.00
_cell.angle_beta   90.00
_cell.angle_gamma   90.00
#
_symmetry.space_group_name_H-M   'P 1'
#
loop_
_entity.id
_entity.type
_entity.pdbx_description
1 polymer ?
#
loop_
_entity_poly.entity_id
_entity_poly.type
_entity_poly.pdbx_seq_one_letter_code
_entity_poly.pdbx_strand_id
1 'polypeptide(L)'
;MSGNQHKVNEVQRILSPIGVEVVSVSRKIEELQTEDVHRLVRDKLTKAFEAIGRPLFVEHTGLYLSGLNGLPAGLTQIFWDKLEAERFVKLVAGLEDAAVTAKTVLGYCDGRQIHLFEGSIEGTVPLVPAGP
;
A
#
# COMPACT_ATOMS: atom_id res chain seq x y z
N MET A 1 0.95 9.63 -7.21
CA MET A 1 2.09 9.05 -7.96
C MET A 1 2.05 7.54 -7.83
N SER A 2 1.92 6.82 -8.95
CA SER A 2 1.87 5.36 -8.97
C SER A 2 2.21 4.84 -10.36
N GLY A 3 2.97 3.75 -10.45
CA GLY A 3 3.19 3.00 -11.69
C GLY A 3 2.21 1.85 -11.89
N ASN A 4 1.32 1.58 -10.92
CA ASN A 4 0.36 0.48 -11.00
C ASN A 4 -0.95 0.98 -11.62
N GLN A 5 -1.23 0.54 -12.86
CA GLN A 5 -2.41 0.96 -13.62
C GLN A 5 -3.73 0.54 -12.95
N HIS A 6 -3.78 -0.60 -12.26
CA HIS A 6 -4.98 -1.05 -11.56
C HIS A 6 -5.37 -0.06 -10.46
N LYS A 7 -4.39 0.41 -9.70
CA LYS A 7 -4.57 1.41 -8.64
C LYS A 7 -5.03 2.76 -9.21
N VAL A 8 -4.45 3.18 -10.34
CA VAL A 8 -4.88 4.42 -11.02
C VAL A 8 -6.34 4.32 -11.46
N ASN A 9 -6.71 3.21 -12.09
CA ASN A 9 -8.07 2.97 -12.56
C ASN A 9 -9.09 2.91 -11.40
N GLU A 10 -8.70 2.29 -10.29
CA GLU A 10 -9.53 2.23 -9.08
C GLU A 10 -9.79 3.63 -8.50
N VAL A 11 -8.74 4.43 -8.31
CA VAL A 11 -8.90 5.77 -7.75
C VAL A 11 -9.68 6.68 -8.70
N GLN A 12 -9.45 6.58 -10.01
CA GLN A 12 -10.26 7.29 -11.01
C GLN A 12 -11.74 6.90 -10.91
N ARG A 13 -12.06 5.63 -10.72
CA ARG A 13 -13.44 5.16 -10.56
C ARG A 13 -14.11 5.74 -9.31
N ILE A 14 -13.36 5.84 -8.21
CA ILE A 14 -13.85 6.36 -6.92
C ILE A 14 -14.06 7.87 -6.98
N LEU A 15 -13.15 8.62 -7.61
CA LEU A 15 -13.11 10.08 -7.55
C LEU A 15 -13.80 10.80 -8.74
N SER A 16 -13.92 10.15 -9.91
CA SER A 16 -14.63 10.73 -11.06
C SER A 16 -16.08 11.15 -10.76
N PRO A 17 -16.90 10.39 -10.00
CA PRO A 17 -18.28 10.76 -9.70
C PRO A 17 -18.43 12.07 -8.91
N ILE A 18 -17.39 12.49 -8.19
CA ILE A 18 -17.38 13.76 -7.45
C ILE A 18 -16.64 14.89 -8.20
N GLY A 19 -16.34 14.68 -9.48
CA GLY A 19 -15.74 15.69 -10.36
C GLY A 19 -14.23 15.89 -10.17
N VAL A 20 -13.53 14.95 -9.55
CA VAL A 20 -12.08 15.01 -9.34
C VAL A 20 -11.36 14.22 -10.43
N GLU A 21 -10.60 14.92 -11.27
CA GLU A 21 -9.73 14.30 -12.28
C GLU A 21 -8.39 13.86 -11.67
N VAL A 22 -8.03 12.59 -11.87
CA VAL A 22 -6.77 12.02 -11.37
C VAL A 22 -5.81 11.81 -12.52
N VAL A 23 -4.73 12.58 -12.51
CA VAL A 23 -3.61 12.43 -13.45
C VAL A 23 -2.52 11.58 -12.81
N SER A 24 -2.25 10.42 -13.39
CA SER A 24 -1.15 9.58 -12.91
C SER A 24 0.20 10.13 -13.35
N VAL A 25 1.18 10.09 -12.44
CA VAL A 25 2.58 10.36 -12.74
C VAL A 25 3.34 9.09 -12.39
N SER A 26 3.90 8.46 -13.43
CA SER A 26 4.77 7.29 -13.28
C SER A 26 6.22 7.75 -13.17
N ARG A 27 6.68 7.91 -11.94
CA ARG A 27 8.09 8.13 -11.59
C ARG A 27 8.45 7.19 -10.46
N LYS A 28 9.62 6.56 -10.56
CA LYS A 28 10.17 5.77 -9.45
C LYS A 28 10.72 6.72 -8.40
N ILE A 29 10.36 6.48 -7.15
CA ILE A 29 10.92 7.14 -5.97
C ILE A 29 11.38 6.03 -5.04
N GLU A 30 12.55 6.22 -4.44
CA GLU A 30 13.04 5.30 -3.41
C GLU A 30 12.19 5.43 -2.14
N GLU A 31 11.59 4.31 -1.75
CA GLU A 31 10.78 4.19 -0.54
C GLU A 31 11.65 3.81 0.66
N LEU A 32 11.40 4.42 1.81
CA LEU A 32 12.03 4.00 3.06
C LEU A 32 11.63 2.56 3.39
N GLN A 33 12.62 1.73 3.73
CA GLN A 33 12.37 0.41 4.31
C GLN A 33 12.20 0.57 5.82
N THR A 34 10.96 0.55 6.28
CA THR A 34 10.60 0.78 7.69
C THR A 34 9.28 0.10 7.99
N GLU A 35 9.09 -0.31 9.25
CA GLU A 35 7.81 -0.79 9.77
C GLU A 35 6.83 0.38 10.03
N ASP A 36 7.36 1.58 10.29
CA ASP A 36 6.56 2.81 10.41
C ASP A 36 6.03 3.27 9.05
N VAL A 37 4.82 2.80 8.70
CA VAL A 37 4.15 3.14 7.45
C VAL A 37 3.79 4.62 7.35
N HIS A 38 3.51 5.31 8.46
CA HIS A 38 3.26 6.75 8.39
C HIS A 38 4.52 7.52 8.00
N ARG A 39 5.69 7.12 8.52
CA ARG A 39 6.98 7.68 8.12
C ARG A 39 7.30 7.36 6.67
N LEU A 40 7.06 6.13 6.22
CA LEU A 40 7.23 5.72 4.81
C LEU A 40 6.39 6.60 3.88
N VAL A 41 5.09 6.75 4.17
CA VAL A 41 4.17 7.54 3.34
C VAL A 41 4.53 9.02 3.35
N ARG A 42 4.89 9.59 4.49
CA ARG A 42 5.33 11.00 4.57
C ARG A 42 6.59 11.25 3.73
N ASP A 43 7.61 10.39 3.87
CA ASP A 43 8.83 10.51 3.08
C ASP A 43 8.57 10.38 1.58
N LYS A 44 7.77 9.38 1.18
CA LYS A 44 7.34 9.17 -0.21
C LYS A 44 6.58 10.38 -0.75
N LEU A 45 5.69 10.97 0.05
CA LEU A 45 4.90 12.14 -0.33
C LEU A 45 5.78 13.39 -0.50
N THR A 46 6.72 13.62 0.42
CA THR A 46 7.66 14.74 0.36
C THR A 46 8.51 14.67 -0.90
N LYS A 47 9.17 13.52 -1.14
CA LYS A 47 9.96 13.29 -2.37
C LYS A 47 9.12 13.45 -3.63
N ALA A 48 7.87 12.96 -3.61
CA ALA A 48 6.95 13.12 -4.72
C ALA A 48 6.59 14.58 -4.99
N PHE A 49 6.36 15.36 -3.93
CA PHE A 49 6.02 16.77 -4.03
C PHE A 49 7.21 17.60 -4.53
N GLU A 50 8.42 17.34 -4.04
CA GLU A 50 9.65 17.97 -4.55
C GLU A 50 9.84 17.74 -6.06
N ALA A 51 9.50 16.56 -6.56
CA ALA A 51 9.67 16.21 -7.96
C ALA A 51 8.56 16.76 -8.90
N ILE A 52 7.39 17.10 -8.36
CA ILE A 52 6.18 17.42 -9.14
C ILE A 52 5.72 18.88 -8.94
N GLY A 53 5.85 19.45 -7.75
CA GLY A 53 5.56 20.85 -7.45
C GLY A 53 4.08 21.26 -7.47
N ARG A 54 3.14 20.32 -7.30
CA ARG A 54 1.69 20.59 -7.27
C ARG A 54 0.96 19.60 -6.35
N PRO A 55 -0.30 19.87 -5.96
CA PRO A 55 -1.05 18.97 -5.11
C PRO A 55 -1.09 17.54 -5.66
N LEU A 56 -0.82 16.57 -4.79
CA LEU A 56 -0.73 15.17 -5.16
C LEU A 56 -0.92 14.28 -3.95
N PHE A 57 -1.25 13.01 -4.21
CA PHE A 57 -1.23 11.98 -3.18
C PHE A 57 -0.36 10.78 -3.59
N VAL A 58 0.06 10.05 -2.58
CA VAL A 58 0.73 8.75 -2.65
C VAL A 58 0.03 7.79 -1.70
N GLU A 59 0.24 6.51 -1.89
CA GLU A 59 -0.28 5.49 -0.98
C GLU A 59 0.74 4.37 -0.77
N HIS A 60 0.53 3.64 0.31
CA HIS A 60 1.20 2.40 0.63
C HIS A 60 0.19 1.41 1.22
N THR A 61 0.18 0.18 0.73
CA THR A 61 -0.69 -0.91 1.20
C THR A 61 0.17 -2.05 1.68
N GLY A 62 -0.11 -2.54 2.89
CA GLY A 62 0.60 -3.67 3.48
C GLY A 62 -0.34 -4.71 4.07
N LEU A 63 0.15 -5.95 4.16
CA LEU A 63 -0.46 -7.06 4.88
C LEU A 63 0.19 -7.18 6.27
N TYR A 64 -0.65 -7.36 7.27
CA TYR A 64 -0.25 -7.46 8.68
C TYR A 64 -0.73 -8.81 9.20
N LEU A 65 0.19 -9.77 9.32
CA LEU A 65 -0.10 -11.12 9.76
C LEU A 65 -0.04 -11.18 11.28
N SER A 66 -1.13 -11.61 11.93
CA SER A 66 -1.19 -11.73 13.39
C SER A 66 -0.12 -12.70 13.91
N GLY A 67 0.01 -13.88 13.28
CA GLY A 67 1.02 -14.88 13.59
C GLY A 67 2.48 -14.45 13.37
N LEU A 68 2.72 -13.28 12.77
CA LEU A 68 4.06 -12.71 12.56
C LEU A 68 4.20 -11.34 13.22
N ASN A 69 3.45 -11.07 14.30
CA ASN A 69 3.46 -9.80 15.04
C ASN A 69 3.24 -8.57 14.12
N GLY A 70 2.39 -8.71 13.10
CA GLY A 70 2.07 -7.64 12.16
C GLY A 70 3.02 -7.50 10.97
N LEU A 71 4.13 -8.25 10.90
CA LEU A 71 4.93 -8.34 9.68
C LEU A 71 4.15 -9.06 8.56
N PRO A 72 4.45 -8.81 7.27
CA PRO A 72 5.53 -7.97 6.75
C PRO A 72 5.25 -6.46 6.72
N ALA A 73 4.01 -6.00 6.92
CA ALA A 73 3.64 -4.59 6.95
C ALA A 73 4.24 -3.80 5.77
N GLY A 74 5.14 -2.84 6.05
CA GLY A 74 5.85 -2.01 5.08
C GLY A 74 6.68 -2.79 4.04
N LEU A 75 6.97 -4.06 4.31
CA LEU A 75 7.81 -4.93 3.49
C LEU A 75 7.00 -5.92 2.63
N THR A 76 5.68 -5.73 2.54
CA THR A 76 4.77 -6.67 1.85
C THR A 76 5.20 -7.01 0.43
N GLN A 77 5.62 -6.01 -0.37
CA GLN A 77 6.08 -6.26 -1.74
C GLN A 77 7.31 -7.17 -1.78
N ILE A 78 8.28 -6.94 -0.90
CA ILE A 78 9.51 -7.75 -0.80
C ILE A 78 9.15 -9.19 -0.42
N PHE A 79 8.25 -9.36 0.55
CA PHE A 79 7.75 -10.68 0.94
C PHE A 79 7.07 -11.39 -0.23
N TRP A 80 6.19 -10.69 -0.94
CA TRP A 80 5.46 -11.25 -2.08
C TRP A 80 6.39 -11.65 -3.21
N ASP A 81 7.35 -10.80 -3.59
CA ASP A 81 8.32 -11.07 -4.67
C ASP A 81 9.24 -12.27 -4.37
N LYS A 82 9.42 -12.63 -3.09
CA LYS A 82 10.27 -13.75 -2.67
C LYS A 82 9.50 -15.05 -2.45
N LEU A 83 8.28 -14.95 -1.93
CA LEU A 83 7.49 -16.12 -1.56
C LEU A 83 6.53 -16.55 -2.67
N GLU A 84 5.97 -15.57 -3.39
CA GLU A 84 4.82 -15.76 -4.26
C GLU A 84 3.64 -16.40 -3.49
N ALA A 85 2.50 -16.64 -4.16
CA ALA A 85 1.28 -17.07 -3.49
C ALA A 85 1.44 -18.41 -2.74
N GLU A 86 2.08 -19.39 -3.39
CA GLU A 86 2.22 -20.75 -2.87
C GLU A 86 3.06 -20.83 -1.58
N ARG A 87 4.21 -20.13 -1.52
CA ARG A 87 5.03 -20.15 -0.31
C ARG A 87 4.46 -19.21 0.75
N PHE A 88 3.75 -18.15 0.35
CA PHE A 88 3.09 -17.25 1.27
C PHE A 88 2.02 -17.99 2.08
N VAL A 89 1.09 -18.70 1.43
CA VAL A 89 0.05 -19.46 2.16
C VAL A 89 0.64 -20.55 3.05
N LYS A 90 1.71 -21.23 2.59
CA LYS A 90 2.42 -22.24 3.40
C LYS A 90 3.11 -21.63 4.61
N LEU A 91 3.73 -20.47 4.46
CA LEU A 91 4.33 -19.74 5.57
C LEU A 91 3.27 -19.40 6.61
N VAL A 92 2.15 -18.79 6.19
CA VAL A 92 1.08 -18.39 7.12
C VAL A 92 0.43 -19.59 7.78
N ALA A 93 0.19 -20.69 7.04
CA ALA A 93 -0.33 -21.93 7.61
C ALA A 93 0.60 -22.50 8.70
N GLY A 94 1.92 -22.36 8.54
CA GLY A 94 2.91 -22.76 9.54
C GLY A 94 2.97 -21.87 10.79
N LEU A 95 2.35 -20.70 10.78
CA LEU A 95 2.24 -19.82 11.96
C LEU A 95 1.08 -20.22 12.89
N GLU A 96 0.24 -21.18 12.48
CA GLU A 96 -0.96 -21.60 13.20
C GLU A 96 -1.95 -20.45 13.50
N ASP A 97 -1.81 -19.32 12.80
CA ASP A 97 -2.67 -18.15 12.87
C ASP A 97 -2.85 -17.55 11.46
N ALA A 98 -4.06 -17.70 10.93
CA ALA A 98 -4.41 -17.23 9.58
C ALA A 98 -4.90 -15.77 9.56
N ALA A 99 -5.04 -15.10 10.70
CA ALA A 99 -5.58 -13.76 10.76
C ALA A 99 -4.64 -12.75 10.08
N VAL A 100 -5.21 -11.93 9.20
CA VAL A 100 -4.50 -10.92 8.44
C VAL A 100 -5.31 -9.64 8.37
N THR A 101 -4.64 -8.50 8.46
CA THR A 101 -5.22 -7.19 8.15
C THR A 101 -4.56 -6.63 6.89
N ALA A 102 -5.35 -6.26 5.89
CA ALA A 102 -4.88 -5.44 4.79
C ALA A 102 -5.13 -3.97 5.14
N LYS A 103 -4.07 -3.16 5.19
CA LYS A 103 -4.15 -1.75 5.57
C LYS A 103 -3.49 -0.88 4.52
N THR A 104 -4.18 0.18 4.13
CA THR A 104 -3.69 1.21 3.21
C THR A 104 -3.58 2.54 3.95
N VAL A 105 -2.44 3.20 3.80
CA VAL A 105 -2.22 4.59 4.25
C VAL A 105 -2.03 5.47 3.02
N LEU A 106 -2.86 6.49 2.89
CA LEU A 106 -2.80 7.50 1.85
C LEU A 106 -2.25 8.80 2.42
N GLY A 107 -1.25 9.37 1.75
CA GLY A 107 -0.74 10.69 2.05
C GLY A 107 -1.09 11.66 0.94
N TYR A 108 -1.74 12.77 1.28
CA TYR A 108 -2.10 13.84 0.35
C TYR A 108 -1.43 15.15 0.76
N CYS A 109 -0.79 15.83 -0.20
CA CYS A 109 -0.28 17.18 -0.04
C CYS A 109 -1.15 18.14 -0.87
N ASP A 110 -1.74 19.13 -0.21
CA ASP A 110 -2.55 20.18 -0.87
C ASP A 110 -1.70 21.35 -1.39
N GLY A 111 -0.37 21.23 -1.32
CA GLY A 111 0.59 22.28 -1.64
C GLY A 111 1.07 23.08 -0.43
N ARG A 112 0.49 22.86 0.76
CA ARG A 112 0.87 23.54 2.01
C ARG A 112 1.02 22.55 3.17
N GLN A 113 0.09 21.61 3.30
CA GLN A 113 0.01 20.68 4.41
C GLN A 113 -0.08 19.24 3.92
N ILE A 114 0.44 18.33 4.74
CA ILE A 114 0.33 16.88 4.54
C ILE A 114 -0.85 16.36 5.37
N HIS A 115 -1.76 15.67 4.70
CA HIS A 115 -2.90 14.96 5.27
C HIS A 115 -2.67 13.46 5.13
N LEU A 116 -2.92 12.70 6.19
CA LEU A 116 -2.83 11.24 6.17
C LEU A 116 -4.21 10.63 6.40
N PHE A 117 -4.53 9.60 5.63
CA PHE A 117 -5.77 8.83 5.74
C PHE A 117 -5.41 7.35 5.83
N GLU A 118 -6.18 6.59 6.60
CA GLU A 118 -5.99 5.14 6.76
C GLU A 118 -7.31 4.42 6.52
N GLY A 119 -7.23 3.28 5.85
CA GLY A 119 -8.31 2.30 5.76
C GLY A 119 -7.76 0.89 5.93
N SER A 120 -8.50 0.04 6.63
CA SER A 120 -8.12 -1.36 6.86
C SER A 120 -9.30 -2.29 6.72
N ILE A 121 -9.00 -3.53 6.34
CA ILE A 121 -9.93 -4.64 6.31
C ILE A 121 -9.28 -5.87 6.93
N GLU A 122 -10.01 -6.51 7.83
CA GLU A 122 -9.60 -7.76 8.48
C GLU A 122 -10.08 -8.96 7.66
N GLY A 123 -9.32 -10.05 7.73
CA GLY A 123 -9.66 -11.30 7.05
C GLY A 123 -8.74 -12.44 7.45
N THR A 124 -8.73 -13.48 6.63
CA THR A 124 -7.93 -14.69 6.85
C THR A 124 -7.22 -15.12 5.57
N VAL A 125 -5.99 -15.61 5.69
CA VAL A 125 -5.25 -16.21 4.59
C VAL A 125 -5.78 -17.64 4.33
N PRO A 126 -6.12 -18.00 3.08
CA PRO A 126 -6.59 -19.35 2.77
C PRO A 126 -5.45 -20.38 2.81
N LEU A 127 -5.80 -21.67 2.93
CA LEU A 127 -4.82 -22.77 2.93
C LEU A 127 -4.19 -23.04 1.56
N VAL A 128 -4.89 -22.66 0.50
CA VAL A 128 -4.43 -22.80 -0.89
C VAL A 128 -4.70 -21.48 -1.64
N PRO A 129 -3.83 -21.07 -2.57
CA PRO A 129 -4.09 -19.88 -3.37
C PRO A 129 -5.36 -20.05 -4.21
N ALA A 130 -6.14 -18.99 -4.33
CA ALA A 130 -7.34 -18.97 -5.16
C ALA A 130 -7.47 -17.60 -5.83
N GLY A 131 -7.96 -17.60 -7.08
CA GLY A 131 -7.99 -16.41 -7.94
C GLY A 131 -7.15 -16.59 -9.20
N PRO A 132 -7.33 -15.71 -10.19
CA PRO A 132 -6.55 -15.69 -11.43
C PRO A 132 -5.09 -15.27 -11.21
#